data_AF-A0A946Y5V8-F1
#
_entry.id   AF-A0A946Y5V8-F1
#
_cell.length_a   1.000
_cell.length_b   1.000
_cell.length_c   1.000
_cell.angle_alpha   90.00
_cell.angle_beta   90.00
_cell.angle_gamma   90.00
#
_symmetry.space_group_name_H-M   'P 1'
#
loop_
_entity.id
_entity.type
_entity.pdbx_description
1 polymer ?
#
loop_
_entity_poly.entity_id
_entity_poly.type
_entity_poly.pdbx_seq_one_letter_code
_entity_poly.pdbx_strand_id
1 'polypeptide(L)'
;MTELDRTDQGILSLLRADARLPVVELAKRLKVSRATVQNRMRRLEEAGVIRAYTVEIADETESPAVRALMSIRAESSDEASVIRRLRGNPHVAAVHHTT
;
A
#
# COMPACT_ATOMS: atom_id res chain seq x y z
N MET A 1 -15.22 8.01 -2.23
CA MET A 1 -14.58 6.76 -1.77
C MET A 1 -15.63 5.67 -1.84
N THR A 2 -15.43 4.66 -2.67
CA THR A 2 -16.34 3.51 -2.77
C THR A 2 -16.32 2.77 -1.44
N GLU A 3 -17.48 2.65 -0.79
CA GLU A 3 -17.58 1.96 0.50
C GLU A 3 -17.22 0.47 0.31
N LEU A 4 -16.22 0.00 1.04
CA LEU A 4 -15.74 -1.37 0.98
C LEU A 4 -16.61 -2.23 1.89
N ASP A 5 -17.29 -3.21 1.32
CA ASP A 5 -18.10 -4.14 2.11
C ASP A 5 -17.23 -5.18 2.84
N ARG A 6 -17.87 -5.99 3.69
CA ARG A 6 -17.19 -7.01 4.50
C ARG A 6 -16.45 -8.05 3.65
N THR A 7 -16.94 -8.37 2.46
CA THR A 7 -16.29 -9.35 1.57
C THR A 7 -15.05 -8.73 0.96
N ASP A 8 -15.14 -7.48 0.49
CA ASP A 8 -14.00 -6.76 -0.07
C ASP A 8 -12.88 -6.60 0.98
N GLN A 9 -13.24 -6.23 2.22
CA GLN A 9 -12.28 -6.16 3.33
C GLN A 9 -11.64 -7.51 3.65
N GLY A 10 -12.42 -8.60 3.62
CA GLY A 10 -11.92 -9.96 3.81
C GLY A 10 -10.94 -10.40 2.72
N ILE A 11 -11.24 -10.09 1.45
CA ILE A 11 -10.33 -10.34 0.32
C ILE A 11 -9.01 -9.60 0.54
N LEU A 12 -9.07 -8.30 0.84
CA LEU A 12 -7.86 -7.49 1.07
C LEU A 12 -7.05 -8.00 2.26
N SER A 13 -7.71 -8.45 3.34
CA SER A 13 -7.03 -8.99 4.51
C SER A 13 -6.28 -10.29 4.18
N LEU A 14 -6.90 -11.19 3.41
CA LEU A 14 -6.28 -12.46 3.03
C LEU A 14 -5.13 -12.26 2.03
N LEU A 15 -5.31 -11.36 1.04
CA LEU A 15 -4.27 -11.05 0.05
C LEU A 15 -3.07 -10.29 0.62
N ARG A 16 -3.27 -9.48 1.68
CA ARG A 16 -2.16 -8.87 2.41
C ARG A 16 -1.28 -9.89 3.11
N ALA A 17 -1.87 -10.98 3.59
CA ALA A 17 -1.14 -12.06 4.23
C ALA A 17 -0.45 -12.98 3.20
N ASP A 18 -1.13 -13.29 2.11
CA ASP A 18 -0.56 -14.03 0.98
C ASP A 18 -1.21 -13.57 -0.34
N ALA A 19 -0.47 -12.79 -1.10
CA ALA A 19 -0.93 -12.27 -2.40
C ALA A 19 -1.15 -13.37 -3.45
N ARG A 20 -0.59 -14.58 -3.24
CA ARG A 20 -0.72 -15.73 -4.15
C ARG A 20 -1.84 -16.67 -3.75
N LEU A 21 -2.62 -16.34 -2.71
CA LEU A 21 -3.67 -17.22 -2.20
C LEU A 21 -4.67 -17.55 -3.32
N PRO A 22 -4.90 -18.84 -3.63
CA PRO A 22 -5.78 -19.22 -4.72
C PRO A 22 -7.21 -18.71 -4.51
N VAL A 23 -7.86 -18.26 -5.59
CA VAL A 23 -9.24 -17.77 -5.56
C VAL A 23 -10.22 -18.77 -4.93
N VAL A 24 -9.99 -20.08 -5.14
CA VAL A 24 -10.82 -21.14 -4.52
C VAL A 24 -10.69 -21.14 -3.00
N GLU A 25 -9.49 -20.90 -2.49
CA GLU A 25 -9.23 -20.85 -1.05
C GLU A 25 -9.77 -19.55 -0.44
N LEU A 26 -9.65 -18.42 -1.14
CA LEU A 26 -10.33 -17.16 -0.78
C LEU A 26 -11.84 -17.37 -0.66
N ALA A 27 -12.45 -17.98 -1.67
CA ALA A 27 -13.89 -18.26 -1.70
C ALA A 27 -14.33 -19.16 -0.53
N LYS A 28 -13.56 -20.21 -0.24
CA LYS A 28 -13.80 -21.13 0.89
C LYS A 28 -13.72 -20.41 2.24
N ARG A 29 -12.68 -19.60 2.47
CA ARG A 29 -12.49 -18.85 3.72
C ARG A 29 -13.55 -17.77 3.94
N LEU A 30 -13.95 -17.10 2.87
CA LEU A 30 -14.95 -16.03 2.91
C LEU A 30 -16.39 -16.53 2.79
N LYS A 31 -16.60 -17.84 2.58
CA LYS A 31 -17.91 -18.49 2.41
C LYS A 31 -18.75 -17.85 1.29
N VAL A 32 -18.11 -17.54 0.17
CA VAL A 32 -18.76 -16.99 -1.04
C VAL A 32 -18.39 -17.81 -2.26
N SER A 33 -19.08 -17.60 -3.39
CA SER A 33 -18.74 -18.31 -4.63
C SER A 33 -17.40 -17.84 -5.20
N ARG A 34 -16.72 -18.72 -5.96
CA ARG A 34 -15.50 -18.36 -6.71
C ARG A 34 -15.74 -17.17 -7.64
N ALA A 35 -16.87 -17.15 -8.35
CA ALA A 35 -17.22 -16.07 -9.27
C ALA A 35 -17.40 -14.73 -8.54
N THR A 36 -17.97 -14.74 -7.33
CA THR A 36 -18.08 -13.55 -6.47
C THR A 36 -16.70 -12.99 -6.15
N VAL A 37 -15.76 -13.81 -5.69
CA VAL A 37 -14.39 -13.36 -5.37
C VAL A 37 -13.70 -12.78 -6.60
N GLN A 38 -13.77 -13.45 -7.77
CA GLN A 38 -13.16 -12.94 -9.00
C GLN A 38 -13.73 -11.58 -9.41
N ASN A 39 -15.05 -11.42 -9.35
CA ASN A 39 -15.69 -10.15 -9.66
C ASN A 39 -15.29 -9.04 -8.68
N ARG A 40 -15.19 -9.35 -7.39
CA ARG A 40 -14.76 -8.37 -6.37
C ARG A 40 -13.30 -7.97 -6.54
N MET A 41 -12.39 -8.91 -6.77
CA MET A 41 -10.97 -8.62 -7.01
C MET A 41 -10.80 -7.69 -8.21
N ARG A 42 -11.42 -8.03 -9.36
CA ARG A 42 -11.41 -7.17 -10.54
C ARG A 42 -11.94 -5.77 -10.25
N ARG A 43 -13.06 -5.64 -9.54
CA ARG A 43 -13.62 -4.34 -9.15
C ARG A 43 -12.65 -3.54 -8.28
N LEU A 44 -11.95 -4.19 -7.35
CA LEU A 44 -10.97 -3.55 -6.47
C LEU A 44 -9.72 -3.09 -7.24
N GLU A 45 -9.31 -3.85 -8.26
CA GLU A 45 -8.22 -3.48 -9.17
C GLU A 45 -8.63 -2.30 -10.07
N GLU A 46 -9.78 -2.37 -10.73
CA GLU A 46 -10.32 -1.30 -11.58
C GLU A 46 -10.56 0.01 -10.81
N ALA A 47 -10.99 -0.08 -9.54
CA ALA A 47 -11.16 1.07 -8.66
C ALA A 47 -9.82 1.61 -8.09
N GLY A 48 -8.69 0.98 -8.39
CA GLY A 48 -7.37 1.37 -7.88
C GLY A 48 -7.17 1.11 -6.38
N VAL A 49 -8.05 0.33 -5.76
CA VAL A 49 -7.92 -0.10 -4.35
C VAL A 49 -6.80 -1.12 -4.23
N ILE A 50 -6.75 -2.10 -5.14
CA ILE A 50 -5.59 -2.97 -5.34
C ILE A 50 -4.76 -2.35 -6.46
N ARG A 51 -3.59 -1.79 -6.10
CA ARG A 51 -2.71 -1.11 -7.07
C ARG A 51 -1.71 -2.06 -7.72
N ALA A 52 -1.22 -3.04 -6.97
CA ALA A 52 -0.22 -4.00 -7.44
C ALA A 52 -0.22 -5.25 -6.56
N TYR A 53 0.23 -6.36 -7.13
CA TYR A 53 0.69 -7.54 -6.41
C TYR A 53 2.21 -7.56 -6.52
N THR A 54 2.90 -7.53 -5.38
CA THR A 54 4.37 -7.38 -5.35
C THR A 54 5.01 -8.46 -4.52
N VAL A 55 6.33 -8.61 -4.68
CA VAL A 55 7.19 -9.42 -3.82
C VAL A 55 7.97 -8.47 -2.93
N GLU A 56 7.99 -8.73 -1.63
CA GLU A 56 8.88 -8.05 -0.69
C GLU A 56 10.17 -8.87 -0.62
N ILE A 57 11.28 -8.31 -1.12
CA ILE A 57 12.58 -8.96 -1.12
C ILE A 57 13.28 -8.57 0.18
N ALA A 58 13.71 -9.56 0.95
CA ALA A 58 14.59 -9.36 2.09
C ALA A 58 16.01 -9.08 1.57
N ASP A 59 16.20 -7.89 1.00
CA ASP A 59 17.51 -7.48 0.52
C ASP A 59 18.22 -6.72 1.64
N GLU A 60 19.06 -7.43 2.41
CA GLU A 60 19.94 -6.83 3.43
C GLU A 60 20.92 -5.82 2.80
N THR A 61 21.13 -5.90 1.49
CA THR A 61 21.96 -4.98 0.70
C THR A 61 21.27 -3.68 0.31
N GLU A 62 19.94 -3.62 0.22
CA GLU A 62 19.18 -2.41 -0.14
C GLU A 62 18.41 -1.77 1.03
N SER A 63 18.08 -2.52 2.09
CA SER A 63 17.52 -1.88 3.29
C SER A 63 18.62 -1.08 3.99
N PRO A 64 18.52 0.27 4.07
CA PRO A 64 19.52 1.03 4.79
C PRO A 64 19.57 0.53 6.23
N ALA A 65 20.78 0.21 6.70
CA ALA A 65 21.03 -0.29 8.06
C ALA A 65 20.42 0.61 9.15
N VAL A 66 20.13 1.87 8.82
CA VAL A 66 19.44 2.84 9.67
C VAL A 66 18.26 3.44 8.91
N ARG A 67 17.07 3.34 9.50
CA ARG A 67 15.90 4.14 9.12
C ARG A 67 15.64 5.20 10.19
N ALA A 68 15.36 6.43 9.78
CA ALA A 68 15.04 7.53 10.67
C ALA A 68 13.74 8.20 10.25
N LEU A 69 12.93 8.57 11.24
CA LEU A 69 11.84 9.54 11.07
C LEU A 69 12.34 10.87 11.66
N MET A 70 12.28 11.93 10.88
CA MET A 70 12.72 13.26 11.30
C MET A 70 11.61 14.28 11.11
N SER A 71 11.42 15.14 12.11
CA SER A 71 10.58 16.32 12.02
C SER A 71 11.44 17.52 11.68
N ILE A 72 11.05 18.27 10.65
CA ILE A 72 11.75 19.47 10.22
C ILE A 72 10.80 20.64 10.38
N ARG A 73 11.21 21.66 11.13
CA ARG A 73 10.51 22.94 11.16
C ARG A 73 11.10 23.82 10.08
N ALA A 74 10.26 24.29 9.17
CA ALA A 74 10.61 25.27 8.15
C ALA A 74 9.77 26.53 8.37
N GLU A 75 10.34 27.70 8.07
CA GLU A 75 9.56 28.93 7.95
C GLU A 75 8.72 28.87 6.68
N SER A 76 7.55 29.53 6.68
CA SER A 76 6.57 29.46 5.59
C SER A 76 7.13 29.90 4.23
N SER A 77 8.10 30.82 4.23
CA SER A 77 8.77 31.27 3.00
C SER A 77 9.66 30.20 2.35
N ASP A 78 10.21 29.28 3.15
CA ASP A 78 11.20 28.30 2.70
C ASP A 78 10.62 26.89 2.51
N GLU A 79 9.41 26.62 3.02
CA GLU A 79 8.79 25.30 3.05
C GLU A 79 8.80 24.59 1.69
N ALA A 80 8.38 25.30 0.63
CA ALA A 80 8.35 24.74 -0.72
C ALA A 80 9.75 24.35 -1.25
N SER A 81 10.75 25.16 -0.93
CA SER A 81 12.16 24.91 -1.30
C SER A 81 12.71 23.69 -0.55
N VAL A 82 12.42 23.60 0.76
CA VAL A 82 12.82 22.48 1.61
C VAL A 82 12.21 21.16 1.12
N ILE A 83 10.90 21.12 0.87
CA ILE A 83 10.21 19.93 0.35
C ILE A 83 10.81 19.49 -0.99
N ARG A 84 11.06 20.44 -1.90
CA ARG A 84 11.66 20.14 -3.21
C ARG A 84 13.04 19.50 -3.08
N ARG A 85 13.90 20.03 -2.20
CA ARG A 85 15.25 19.47 -1.96
C ARG A 85 15.18 18.08 -1.35
N LEU A 86 14.28 17.85 -0.39
CA LEU A 86 14.13 16.55 0.26
C LEU A 86 13.63 15.48 -0.71
N ARG A 87 12.63 15.78 -1.55
CA ARG A 87 12.12 14.84 -2.56
C ARG A 87 13.15 14.45 -3.64
N GLY A 88 14.16 15.29 -3.86
CA GLY A 88 15.25 15.00 -4.78
C GLY A 88 16.35 14.10 -4.20
N ASN A 89 16.29 13.76 -2.91
CA ASN A 89 17.29 12.94 -2.26
C ASN A 89 16.89 11.45 -2.29
N PRO A 90 17.71 10.56 -2.86
CA PRO A 90 17.39 9.14 -2.99
C PRO A 90 17.22 8.41 -1.64
N HIS A 91 17.73 8.97 -0.55
CA HIS A 91 17.57 8.40 0.80
C HIS A 91 16.28 8.85 1.50
N VAL A 92 15.50 9.76 0.91
CA VAL A 92 14.23 10.23 1.47
C VAL A 92 13.08 9.44 0.85
N ALA A 93 12.57 8.48 1.60
CA ALA A 93 11.48 7.62 1.14
C ALA A 93 10.12 8.34 1.05
N ALA A 94 9.86 9.29 1.96
CA ALA A 94 8.60 10.04 1.99
C ALA A 94 8.76 11.40 2.68
N VAL A 95 7.94 12.37 2.28
CA VAL A 95 7.82 13.68 2.91
C VAL A 95 6.35 13.97 3.17
N HIS A 96 6.00 14.26 4.41
CA HIS A 96 4.65 14.62 4.84
C HIS A 96 4.66 16.03 5.43
N HIS A 97 3.63 16.81 5.13
CA HIS A 97 3.39 18.12 5.73
C HIS A 97 2.37 17.96 6.87
N THR A 98 2.66 18.59 8.00
CA THR A 98 1.81 18.60 9.19
C THR A 98 1.52 20.06 9.55
N THR A 99 0.25 20.44 9.55
CA THR A 99 -0.24 21.76 10.01
C THR A 99 -0.47 21.78 11.52
#